data_AF-A0A929BW29-F1
#
_entry.id   AF-A0A929BW29-F1
#
_cell.length_a   1.000
_cell.length_b   1.000
_cell.length_c   1.000
_cell.angle_alpha   90.00
_cell.angle_beta   90.00
_cell.angle_gamma   90.00
#
_symmetry.space_group_name_H-M   'P 1'
#
loop_
_entity.id
_entity.type
_entity.pdbx_description
1 polymer ?
#
loop_
_entity_poly.entity_id
_entity_poly.type
_entity_poly.pdbx_seq_one_letter_code
_entity_poly.pdbx_strand_id
1 'polypeptide(L)'
;YFEMFANRAIDHDGWRAVCGWPGPNYTEAAKKGRKLGDEITAEVLDELDASKWELYHITEDPTESHNLAEQHPEKLREMIARWYVEAGKYKVMPLDGTLFQRLVAERPRITKARDKYVFYSDLSVVPIGNTPMVFNRPHSITADVEIPAGGAKGVLLAQGGIAGGYVFYIKDNKLHYLHNYLGLEQFTVTSSVDVPEGETTLRYEFEPTGEPNIRDGLGAPGRGQLYIDGELVGNTEFWTSVPITFGIEGLSCGYDFGEAVTHEYETPFTFTGLIKQVTVDISGDLIEDDDAVARKLMAQQ
;
A
#
# COMPACT_ATOMS: atom_id res chain seq x y z
N TYR A 1 19.06 -4.50 21.67
CA TYR A 1 19.29 -5.24 20.41
C TYR A 1 18.35 -4.70 19.35
N PHE A 2 18.66 -4.94 18.07
CA PHE A 2 17.85 -4.61 16.91
C PHE A 2 17.89 -5.79 15.93
N GLU A 3 16.73 -6.13 15.39
CA GLU A 3 16.59 -7.03 14.24
C GLU A 3 15.48 -6.49 13.34
N MET A 4 15.77 -6.33 12.05
CA MET A 4 14.77 -5.97 11.05
C MET A 4 15.13 -6.58 9.70
N PHE A 5 14.24 -7.41 9.15
CA PHE A 5 14.45 -8.13 7.89
C PHE A 5 15.79 -8.88 7.86
N ALA A 6 16.13 -9.49 9.01
CA ALA A 6 17.37 -10.18 9.33
C ALA A 6 18.65 -9.33 9.37
N ASN A 7 18.54 -8.00 9.31
CA ASN A 7 19.64 -7.10 9.67
C ASN A 7 19.77 -7.08 11.19
N ARG A 8 20.99 -7.24 11.69
CA ARG A 8 21.25 -7.38 13.13
C ARG A 8 22.10 -6.24 13.61
N ALA A 9 21.71 -5.64 14.73
CA ALA A 9 22.55 -4.66 15.39
C ALA A 9 22.37 -4.68 16.91
N ILE A 10 23.41 -4.28 17.64
CA ILE A 10 23.32 -4.02 19.07
C ILE A 10 24.11 -2.78 19.40
N ASP A 11 23.52 -1.97 20.28
CA ASP A 11 24.13 -0.78 20.83
C ASP A 11 24.26 -0.96 22.35
N HIS A 12 25.45 -0.69 22.88
CA HIS A 12 25.76 -0.85 24.30
C HIS A 12 26.99 -0.02 24.68
N ASP A 13 26.84 0.86 25.69
CA ASP A 13 27.91 1.66 26.28
C ASP A 13 28.75 2.44 25.23
N GLY A 14 28.07 3.03 24.25
CA GLY A 14 28.69 3.84 23.20
C GLY A 14 29.33 3.03 22.07
N TRP A 15 29.22 1.71 22.09
CA TRP A 15 29.62 0.81 21.01
C TRP A 15 28.41 0.28 20.27
N ARG A 16 28.53 0.20 18.94
CA ARG A 16 27.53 -0.45 18.09
C ARG A 16 28.19 -1.53 17.24
N ALA A 17 27.61 -2.73 17.26
CA ALA A 17 27.97 -3.80 16.34
C ALA A 17 26.82 -4.06 15.37
N VAL A 18 27.13 -4.20 14.08
CA VAL A 18 26.15 -4.37 12.99
C VAL A 18 26.54 -5.55 12.12
N CYS A 19 25.57 -6.36 11.70
CA CYS A 19 25.73 -7.38 10.68
C CYS A 19 24.51 -7.36 9.74
N GLY A 20 24.73 -6.85 8.52
CA GLY A 20 23.68 -6.63 7.54
C GLY A 20 23.26 -7.88 6.77
N TRP A 21 22.01 -7.89 6.32
CA TRP A 21 21.43 -8.83 5.34
C TRP A 21 20.96 -8.02 4.11
N PRO A 22 21.28 -8.40 2.85
CA PRO A 22 21.91 -9.65 2.37
C PRO A 22 23.44 -9.77 2.49
N GLY A 23 24.08 -8.80 3.13
CA GLY A 23 25.52 -8.74 3.37
C GLY A 23 25.88 -7.39 4.00
N PRO A 24 27.17 -7.04 4.12
CA PRO A 24 27.58 -5.76 4.71
C PRO A 24 27.11 -4.56 3.87
N ASN A 25 26.94 -4.75 2.56
CA ASN A 25 26.31 -3.78 1.66
C ASN A 25 25.73 -4.50 0.43
N TYR A 26 24.85 -3.81 -0.30
CA TYR A 26 24.18 -4.38 -1.48
C TYR A 26 25.13 -4.75 -2.62
N THR A 27 26.27 -4.05 -2.76
CA THR A 27 27.26 -4.35 -3.81
C THR A 27 27.95 -5.69 -3.57
N GLU A 28 28.38 -5.96 -2.33
CA GLU A 28 28.97 -7.26 -1.97
C GLU A 28 27.95 -8.39 -2.04
N ALA A 29 26.72 -8.14 -1.57
CA ALA A 29 25.65 -9.12 -1.65
C ALA A 29 25.36 -9.52 -3.10
N ALA A 30 25.26 -8.55 -4.01
CA ALA A 30 25.03 -8.79 -5.44
C ALA A 30 26.13 -9.65 -6.09
N LYS A 31 27.41 -9.48 -5.69
CA LYS A 31 28.52 -10.34 -6.17
C LYS A 31 28.36 -11.79 -5.75
N LYS A 32 27.66 -12.06 -4.65
CA LYS A 32 27.30 -13.39 -4.17
C LYS A 32 25.93 -13.87 -4.67
N GLY A 33 25.28 -13.10 -5.54
CA GLY A 33 23.94 -13.39 -6.04
C GLY A 33 22.83 -13.25 -5.00
N ARG A 34 23.09 -12.55 -3.89
CA ARG A 34 22.14 -12.35 -2.78
C ARG A 34 21.46 -10.98 -2.91
N LYS A 35 20.19 -10.91 -2.55
CA LYS A 35 19.39 -9.67 -2.49
C LYS A 35 18.51 -9.64 -1.24
N LEU A 36 18.04 -8.45 -0.88
CA LEU A 36 17.05 -8.29 0.19
C LEU A 36 15.81 -9.12 -0.14
N GLY A 37 15.27 -9.85 0.84
CA GLY A 37 14.13 -10.73 0.63
C GLY A 37 14.49 -12.18 0.28
N ASP A 38 15.77 -12.50 0.05
CA ASP A 38 16.18 -13.91 -0.09
C ASP A 38 16.10 -14.65 1.25
N GLU A 39 15.95 -15.97 1.19
CA GLU A 39 16.07 -16.83 2.37
C GLU A 39 17.50 -16.82 2.90
N ILE A 40 17.63 -16.87 4.23
CA ILE A 40 18.92 -17.03 4.90
C ILE A 40 19.09 -18.50 5.24
N THR A 41 19.98 -19.18 4.52
CA THR A 41 20.37 -20.56 4.88
C THR A 41 21.31 -20.54 6.08
N ALA A 42 21.44 -21.69 6.76
CA ALA A 42 22.37 -21.83 7.89
C ALA A 42 23.81 -21.51 7.49
N GLU A 43 24.25 -21.94 6.30
CA GLU A 43 25.62 -21.69 5.82
C GLU A 43 25.87 -20.20 5.57
N VAL A 44 24.86 -19.49 5.07
CA VAL A 44 24.93 -18.04 4.86
C VAL A 44 24.97 -17.31 6.19
N LEU A 45 24.16 -17.74 7.15
CA LEU A 45 24.15 -17.18 8.50
C LEU A 45 25.52 -17.35 9.18
N ASP A 46 26.09 -18.55 9.12
CA ASP A 46 27.41 -18.87 9.67
C ASP A 46 28.51 -18.01 9.03
N GLU A 47 28.47 -17.83 7.70
CA GLU A 47 29.41 -16.97 6.98
C GLU A 47 29.35 -15.52 7.46
N LEU A 48 28.13 -14.97 7.60
CA LEU A 48 27.90 -13.60 8.04
C LEU A 48 28.37 -13.42 9.49
N ASP A 49 28.07 -14.38 10.36
CA ASP A 49 28.48 -14.33 11.76
C ASP A 49 29.97 -14.48 11.98
N ALA A 50 30.63 -15.29 11.14
CA ALA A 50 32.06 -15.49 11.25
C ALA A 50 32.87 -14.26 10.77
N SER A 51 32.35 -13.47 9.82
CA SER A 51 33.22 -12.55 9.06
C SER A 51 32.64 -11.20 8.65
N LYS A 52 31.34 -10.94 8.88
CA LYS A 52 30.66 -9.75 8.35
C LYS A 52 30.06 -8.84 9.42
N TRP A 53 30.51 -8.99 10.66
CA TRP A 53 30.22 -8.03 11.72
C TRP A 53 31.14 -6.82 11.63
N GLU A 54 30.55 -5.63 11.73
CA GLU A 54 31.23 -4.35 11.81
C GLU A 54 31.07 -3.79 13.23
N LEU A 55 32.04 -2.98 13.67
CA LEU A 55 32.05 -2.38 15.00
C LEU A 55 32.31 -0.88 14.91
N TYR A 56 31.54 -0.08 15.65
CA TYR A 56 31.65 1.37 15.68
C TYR A 56 31.62 1.89 17.11
N HIS A 57 32.33 2.99 17.37
CA HIS A 57 32.24 3.73 18.62
C HIS A 57 31.40 4.99 18.40
N ILE A 58 30.08 4.82 18.49
CA ILE A 58 29.10 5.83 18.03
C ILE A 58 29.11 7.14 18.84
N THR A 59 29.72 7.14 20.03
CA THR A 59 29.90 8.39 20.81
C THR A 59 30.99 9.28 20.23
N GLU A 60 31.95 8.71 19.50
CA GLU A 60 33.02 9.44 18.80
C GLU A 60 32.78 9.54 17.29
N ASP A 61 32.11 8.54 16.71
CA ASP A 61 31.72 8.47 15.30
C ASP A 61 30.22 8.17 15.14
N PRO A 62 29.34 9.18 15.32
CA PRO A 62 27.90 9.00 15.20
C PRO A 62 27.44 8.65 13.78
N THR A 63 28.33 8.76 12.78
CA THR A 63 28.05 8.43 11.38
C THR A 63 28.42 7.01 11.00
N GLU A 64 29.02 6.23 11.91
CA GLU A 64 29.45 4.86 11.67
C GLU A 64 30.39 4.75 10.44
N SER A 65 31.26 5.73 10.26
CA SER A 65 32.14 5.83 9.09
C SER A 65 33.41 4.99 9.23
N HIS A 66 33.85 4.70 10.46
CA HIS A 66 35.09 3.99 10.74
C HIS A 66 34.81 2.64 11.38
N ASN A 67 34.90 1.58 10.59
CA ASN A 67 34.78 0.22 11.10
C ASN A 67 36.03 -0.16 11.94
N LEU A 68 35.81 -0.42 13.23
CA LEU A 68 36.81 -0.73 14.25
C LEU A 68 36.93 -2.23 14.54
N ALA A 69 36.24 -3.10 13.78
CA ALA A 69 36.19 -4.54 14.02
C ALA A 69 37.58 -5.19 14.12
N GLU A 70 38.49 -4.86 13.20
CA GLU A 70 39.86 -5.40 13.18
C GLU A 70 40.73 -4.84 14.31
N GLN A 71 40.47 -3.60 14.74
CA GLN A 71 41.24 -2.92 15.77
C GLN A 71 40.84 -3.36 17.19
N HIS A 72 39.56 -3.72 17.38
CA HIS A 72 39.01 -4.12 18.67
C HIS A 72 38.25 -5.47 18.59
N PRO A 73 38.93 -6.58 18.22
CA PRO A 73 38.27 -7.87 18.00
C PRO A 73 37.62 -8.45 19.26
N GLU A 74 38.20 -8.22 20.45
CA GLU A 74 37.60 -8.66 21.70
C GLU A 74 36.30 -7.91 22.01
N LYS A 75 36.27 -6.61 21.71
CA LYS A 75 35.07 -5.80 21.91
C LYS A 75 33.97 -6.24 20.95
N LEU A 76 34.33 -6.54 19.69
CA LEU A 76 33.37 -7.06 18.73
C LEU A 76 32.76 -8.38 19.20
N ARG A 77 33.58 -9.34 19.67
CA ARG A 77 33.06 -10.61 20.22
C ARG A 77 32.13 -10.40 21.41
N GLU A 78 32.46 -9.48 22.31
CA GLU A 78 31.59 -9.11 23.43
C GLU A 78 30.22 -8.63 22.94
N MET A 79 30.21 -7.73 21.94
CA MET A 79 28.97 -7.17 21.38
C MET A 79 28.15 -8.24 20.66
N ILE A 80 28.77 -9.11 19.86
CA ILE A 80 28.09 -10.24 19.19
C ILE A 80 27.43 -11.16 20.21
N ALA A 81 28.17 -11.55 21.26
CA ALA A 81 27.64 -12.41 22.32
C ALA A 81 26.43 -11.77 23.01
N ARG A 82 26.50 -10.47 23.31
CA ARG A 82 25.38 -9.70 23.86
C ARG A 82 24.18 -9.68 22.93
N TRP A 83 24.38 -9.51 21.62
CA TRP A 83 23.29 -9.56 20.65
C TRP A 83 22.56 -10.91 20.73
N TYR A 84 23.29 -12.02 20.77
CA TYR A 84 22.71 -13.36 20.86
C TYR A 84 21.98 -13.63 22.19
N VAL A 85 22.49 -13.13 23.31
CA VAL A 85 21.80 -13.21 24.61
C VAL A 85 20.45 -12.49 24.56
N GLU A 86 20.44 -11.27 24.03
CA GLU A 86 19.20 -10.49 23.88
C GLU A 86 18.25 -11.13 22.85
N ALA A 87 18.76 -11.58 21.70
CA ALA A 87 17.98 -12.27 20.68
C ALA A 87 17.27 -13.51 21.23
N GLY A 88 17.95 -14.31 22.06
CA GLY A 88 17.36 -15.44 22.76
C GLY A 88 16.28 -15.03 23.75
N LYS A 89 16.53 -14.00 24.57
CA LYS A 89 15.57 -13.45 25.55
C LYS A 89 14.27 -12.98 24.89
N TYR A 90 14.36 -12.38 23.71
CA TYR A 90 13.21 -11.81 23.00
C TYR A 90 12.68 -12.65 21.82
N LYS A 91 13.10 -13.92 21.72
CA LYS A 91 12.61 -14.90 20.72
C LYS A 91 12.76 -14.40 19.27
N VAL A 92 13.89 -13.77 18.98
CA VAL A 92 14.21 -13.24 17.63
C VAL A 92 14.49 -14.36 16.63
N MET A 93 14.96 -15.52 17.11
CA MET A 93 15.33 -16.64 16.26
C MET A 93 14.11 -17.52 15.88
N PRO A 94 14.10 -18.14 14.69
CA PRO A 94 15.11 -18.04 13.63
C PRO A 94 15.07 -16.70 12.89
N LEU A 95 16.22 -16.27 12.37
CA LEU A 95 16.27 -15.13 11.46
C LEU A 95 15.62 -15.52 10.13
N ASP A 96 14.80 -14.63 9.61
CA ASP A 96 14.05 -14.88 8.39
C ASP A 96 14.17 -13.68 7.44
N GLY A 97 14.95 -13.89 6.38
CA GLY A 97 15.19 -12.91 5.33
C GLY A 97 14.08 -12.83 4.28
N THR A 98 13.06 -13.70 4.30
CA THR A 98 12.07 -13.90 3.22
C THR A 98 10.98 -12.81 3.10
N LEU A 99 11.39 -11.54 3.13
CA LEU A 99 10.50 -10.37 3.14
C LEU A 99 9.43 -10.42 2.04
N PHE A 100 9.83 -10.62 0.78
CA PHE A 100 8.90 -10.59 -0.34
C PHE A 100 7.93 -11.77 -0.32
N GLN A 101 8.42 -12.97 -0.04
CA GLN A 101 7.57 -14.17 0.09
C GLN A 101 6.51 -13.97 1.17
N ARG A 102 6.88 -13.34 2.31
CA ARG A 102 5.96 -13.07 3.42
C ARG A 102 4.93 -11.98 3.12
N LEU A 103 5.29 -10.99 2.30
CA LEU A 103 4.37 -9.93 1.88
C LEU A 103 3.29 -10.47 0.93
N VAL A 104 3.66 -11.38 0.03
CA VAL A 104 2.72 -11.94 -0.97
C VAL A 104 2.07 -13.25 -0.51
N ALA A 105 2.55 -13.85 0.58
CA ALA A 105 1.97 -15.08 1.12
C ALA A 105 0.50 -14.86 1.50
N GLU A 106 -0.37 -15.69 0.95
CA GLU A 106 -1.78 -15.66 1.29
C GLU A 106 -1.96 -16.08 2.75
N ARG A 107 -2.44 -15.15 3.58
CA ARG A 107 -2.70 -15.44 4.99
C ARG A 107 -4.01 -16.21 5.11
N PRO A 108 -4.06 -17.27 5.95
CA PRO A 108 -5.30 -18.00 6.20
C PRO A 108 -6.40 -17.04 6.65
N ARG A 109 -7.51 -17.01 5.91
CA ARG A 109 -8.69 -16.22 6.25
C ARG A 109 -9.70 -17.14 6.93
N ILE A 110 -10.22 -16.73 8.09
CA ILE A 110 -11.28 -17.46 8.79
C ILE A 110 -12.59 -17.41 7.98
N THR A 111 -12.76 -16.37 7.17
CA THR A 111 -13.93 -16.17 6.31
C THR A 111 -13.72 -16.75 4.91
N LYS A 112 -14.80 -17.20 4.27
CA LYS A 112 -14.81 -17.60 2.86
C LYS A 112 -14.31 -16.47 1.96
N ALA A 113 -13.77 -16.84 0.79
CA ALA A 113 -13.50 -15.91 -0.29
C ALA A 113 -14.77 -15.10 -0.60
N ARG A 114 -14.59 -13.81 -0.82
CA ARG A 114 -15.69 -12.88 -1.13
C ARG A 114 -15.21 -11.90 -2.18
N ASP A 115 -16.05 -11.67 -3.16
CA ASP A 115 -15.82 -10.71 -4.23
C ASP A 115 -16.56 -9.39 -3.97
N LYS A 116 -17.45 -9.36 -2.97
CA LYS A 116 -18.23 -8.17 -2.59
C LYS A 116 -18.02 -7.82 -1.13
N TYR A 117 -17.77 -6.55 -0.87
CA TYR A 117 -17.53 -5.97 0.46
C TYR A 117 -18.49 -4.81 0.67
N VAL A 118 -19.24 -4.83 1.77
CA VAL A 118 -20.22 -3.78 2.09
C VAL A 118 -19.76 -3.05 3.35
N PHE A 119 -19.68 -1.73 3.25
CA PHE A 119 -19.27 -0.81 4.30
C PHE A 119 -20.41 0.14 4.64
N TYR A 120 -20.44 0.60 5.88
CA TYR A 120 -21.39 1.58 6.40
C TYR A 120 -20.59 2.74 7.02
N SER A 121 -21.17 3.95 7.07
CA SER A 121 -20.53 5.11 7.70
C SER A 121 -20.35 4.91 9.20
N ASP A 122 -19.50 5.73 9.81
CA ASP A 122 -19.29 5.83 11.26
C ASP A 122 -18.70 4.58 11.93
N LEU A 123 -18.17 3.66 11.12
CA LEU A 123 -17.41 2.50 11.61
C LEU A 123 -15.91 2.82 11.71
N SER A 124 -15.22 2.05 12.55
CA SER A 124 -13.76 2.11 12.65
C SER A 124 -13.09 1.70 11.35
N VAL A 125 -11.89 2.22 11.15
CA VAL A 125 -11.00 1.89 10.02
C VAL A 125 -10.83 0.38 9.89
N VAL A 126 -10.96 -0.10 8.66
CA VAL A 126 -10.63 -1.48 8.31
C VAL A 126 -9.12 -1.61 8.15
N PRO A 127 -8.44 -2.47 8.93
CA PRO A 127 -7.01 -2.68 8.79
C PRO A 127 -6.64 -3.17 7.40
N ILE A 128 -5.47 -2.79 6.89
CA ILE A 128 -4.99 -3.12 5.53
C ILE A 128 -5.11 -4.60 5.15
N GLY A 129 -4.87 -5.52 6.09
CA GLY A 129 -4.98 -6.96 5.84
C GLY A 129 -6.40 -7.47 5.56
N ASN A 130 -7.42 -6.63 5.78
CA ASN A 130 -8.83 -6.95 5.68
C ASN A 130 -9.57 -6.11 4.61
N THR A 131 -8.86 -5.25 3.87
CA THR A 131 -9.45 -4.44 2.81
C THR A 131 -9.71 -5.27 1.55
N PRO A 132 -10.59 -4.82 0.64
CA PRO A 132 -10.76 -5.43 -0.68
C PRO A 132 -9.44 -5.36 -1.48
N MET A 133 -9.09 -6.43 -2.20
CA MET A 133 -7.88 -6.48 -3.04
C MET A 133 -8.19 -5.94 -4.44
N VAL A 134 -8.07 -4.62 -4.63
CA VAL A 134 -8.43 -3.91 -5.87
C VAL A 134 -7.29 -3.79 -6.90
N PHE A 135 -6.07 -4.19 -6.53
CA PHE A 135 -4.88 -4.02 -7.38
C PHE A 135 -4.95 -4.84 -8.67
N ASN A 136 -4.57 -4.22 -9.79
CA ASN A 136 -4.36 -4.85 -11.10
C ASN A 136 -5.55 -5.69 -11.61
N ARG A 137 -6.79 -5.29 -11.28
CA ARG A 137 -7.99 -6.03 -11.65
C ARG A 137 -9.19 -5.10 -11.88
N PRO A 138 -10.18 -5.52 -12.66
CA PRO A 138 -11.44 -4.80 -12.74
C PRO A 138 -12.12 -4.78 -11.37
N HIS A 139 -12.64 -3.63 -10.99
CA HIS A 139 -13.39 -3.45 -9.75
C HIS A 139 -14.31 -2.24 -9.83
N SER A 140 -15.27 -2.18 -8.90
CA SER A 140 -16.16 -1.05 -8.75
C SER A 140 -16.36 -0.66 -7.29
N ILE A 141 -16.67 0.62 -7.07
CA ILE A 141 -17.07 1.17 -5.78
C ILE A 141 -18.42 1.84 -5.99
N THR A 142 -19.46 1.41 -5.29
CA THR A 142 -20.83 1.92 -5.43
C THR A 142 -21.35 2.40 -4.09
N ALA A 143 -21.65 3.70 -3.98
CA ALA A 143 -22.22 4.32 -2.80
C ALA A 143 -23.71 4.61 -3.04
N ASP A 144 -24.56 3.99 -2.22
CA ASP A 144 -25.98 4.32 -2.15
C ASP A 144 -26.15 5.40 -1.08
N VAL A 145 -26.55 6.61 -1.48
CA VAL A 145 -26.55 7.79 -0.61
C VAL A 145 -27.87 8.55 -0.69
N GLU A 146 -28.09 9.41 0.31
CA GLU A 146 -29.10 10.46 0.28
C GLU A 146 -28.41 11.81 0.44
N ILE A 147 -28.55 12.66 -0.58
CA ILE A 147 -27.98 14.00 -0.64
C ILE A 147 -29.03 14.99 -0.12
N PRO A 148 -28.73 15.76 0.95
CA PRO A 148 -29.69 16.72 1.49
C PRO A 148 -29.89 17.91 0.54
N ALA A 149 -30.96 18.66 0.78
CA ALA A 149 -31.20 19.92 0.08
C ALA A 149 -30.00 20.88 0.28
N GLY A 150 -29.49 21.45 -0.82
CA GLY A 150 -28.27 22.27 -0.82
C GLY A 150 -26.98 21.50 -1.10
N GLY A 151 -27.05 20.17 -1.34
CA GLY A 151 -25.91 19.33 -1.71
C GLY A 151 -25.17 18.71 -0.53
N ALA A 152 -24.18 17.87 -0.85
CA ALA A 152 -23.29 17.25 0.14
C ALA A 152 -21.83 17.44 -0.25
N LYS A 153 -20.95 17.24 0.73
CA LYS A 153 -19.50 17.11 0.53
C LYS A 153 -18.96 16.02 1.44
N GLY A 154 -17.76 15.57 1.14
CA GLY A 154 -17.00 14.64 1.99
C GLY A 154 -16.70 13.31 1.33
N VAL A 155 -15.94 12.48 2.04
CA VAL A 155 -15.47 11.18 1.57
C VAL A 155 -16.56 10.12 1.66
N LEU A 156 -16.76 9.38 0.58
CA LEU A 156 -17.61 8.19 0.54
C LEU A 156 -16.80 6.96 0.95
N LEU A 157 -15.61 6.78 0.39
CA LEU A 157 -14.67 5.71 0.71
C LEU A 157 -13.24 6.15 0.45
N ALA A 158 -12.32 5.86 1.36
CA ALA A 158 -10.90 6.12 1.18
C ALA A 158 -10.07 4.92 1.65
N GLN A 159 -8.94 4.67 0.97
CA GLN A 159 -7.93 3.74 1.43
C GLN A 159 -6.53 4.26 1.08
N GLY A 160 -5.61 4.19 2.04
CA GLY A 160 -4.25 4.70 1.89
C GLY A 160 -4.11 6.14 2.34
N GLY A 161 -3.08 6.84 1.84
CA GLY A 161 -2.79 8.22 2.21
C GLY A 161 -1.90 8.92 1.19
N ILE A 162 -1.14 9.94 1.61
CA ILE A 162 -0.30 10.74 0.71
C ILE A 162 0.78 9.92 -0.03
N ALA A 163 1.21 8.80 0.57
CA ALA A 163 2.20 7.88 0.01
C ALA A 163 1.63 6.88 -1.00
N GLY A 164 0.32 6.95 -1.28
CA GLY A 164 -0.38 6.08 -2.22
C GLY A 164 -1.73 5.64 -1.67
N GLY A 165 -2.74 5.58 -2.53
CA GLY A 165 -4.11 5.30 -2.11
C GLY A 165 -5.14 5.63 -3.17
N TYR A 166 -6.41 5.52 -2.80
CA TYR A 166 -7.50 6.10 -3.55
C TYR A 166 -8.54 6.75 -2.62
N VAL A 167 -9.29 7.70 -3.16
CA VAL A 167 -10.44 8.28 -2.47
C VAL A 167 -11.58 8.55 -3.44
N PHE A 168 -12.78 8.15 -3.02
CA PHE A 168 -14.05 8.41 -3.68
C PHE A 168 -14.85 9.40 -2.82
N TYR A 169 -15.16 10.59 -3.35
CA TYR A 169 -15.65 11.71 -2.55
C TYR A 169 -16.51 12.70 -3.35
N ILE A 170 -17.26 13.54 -2.63
CA ILE A 170 -17.99 14.68 -3.21
C ILE A 170 -17.33 15.98 -2.75
N LYS A 171 -17.07 16.88 -3.70
CA LYS A 171 -16.57 18.23 -3.44
C LYS A 171 -17.14 19.18 -4.50
N ASP A 172 -17.48 20.40 -4.11
CA ASP A 172 -18.04 21.41 -5.01
C ASP A 172 -19.24 20.88 -5.85
N ASN A 173 -20.09 20.06 -5.22
CA ASN A 173 -21.23 19.33 -5.82
C ASN A 173 -20.88 18.35 -6.95
N LYS A 174 -19.60 18.06 -7.18
CA LYS A 174 -19.14 17.06 -8.14
C LYS A 174 -18.72 15.77 -7.45
N LEU A 175 -18.94 14.66 -8.14
CA LEU A 175 -18.41 13.36 -7.76
C LEU A 175 -16.98 13.24 -8.25
N HIS A 176 -16.09 12.80 -7.38
CA HIS A 176 -14.68 12.61 -7.67
C HIS A 176 -14.22 11.22 -7.27
N TYR A 177 -13.35 10.65 -8.10
CA TYR A 177 -12.46 9.57 -7.70
C TYR A 177 -11.03 10.00 -7.97
N LEU A 178 -10.13 9.79 -7.02
CA LEU A 178 -8.72 10.05 -7.17
C LEU A 178 -7.93 8.80 -6.81
N HIS A 179 -6.98 8.43 -7.67
CA HIS A 179 -5.97 7.41 -7.41
C HIS A 179 -4.60 8.08 -7.30
N ASN A 180 -3.98 7.98 -6.13
CA ASN A 180 -2.64 8.47 -5.87
C ASN A 180 -1.61 7.36 -6.15
N TYR A 181 -0.89 7.47 -7.26
CA TYR A 181 0.21 6.60 -7.61
C TYR A 181 1.49 7.04 -6.87
N LEU A 182 1.58 6.63 -5.60
CA LEU A 182 2.79 6.74 -4.77
C LEU A 182 3.33 8.18 -4.59
N GLY A 183 2.47 9.19 -4.71
CA GLY A 183 2.86 10.61 -4.73
C GLY A 183 3.58 11.05 -6.02
N LEU A 184 3.78 10.14 -6.98
CA LEU A 184 4.40 10.41 -8.27
C LEU A 184 3.40 11.07 -9.22
N GLU A 185 2.15 10.59 -9.20
CA GLU A 185 1.07 11.12 -10.03
C GLU A 185 -0.29 10.86 -9.38
N GLN A 186 -1.26 11.75 -9.61
CA GLN A 186 -2.65 11.60 -9.17
C GLN A 186 -3.57 11.53 -10.37
N PHE A 187 -4.23 10.39 -10.57
CA PHE A 187 -5.25 10.24 -11.60
C PHE A 187 -6.61 10.61 -11.01
N THR A 188 -7.23 11.66 -11.53
CA THR A 188 -8.51 12.15 -11.04
C THR A 188 -9.59 12.01 -12.10
N VAL A 189 -10.72 11.39 -11.73
CA VAL A 189 -11.95 11.40 -12.50
C VAL A 189 -12.93 12.34 -11.80
N THR A 190 -13.52 13.26 -12.55
CA THR A 190 -14.51 14.21 -12.03
C THR A 190 -15.78 14.14 -12.87
N SER A 191 -16.95 14.17 -12.22
CA SER A 191 -18.23 14.19 -12.94
C SER A 191 -18.42 15.50 -13.70
N SER A 192 -18.93 15.40 -14.92
CA SER A 192 -19.29 16.55 -15.77
C SER A 192 -20.57 17.25 -15.29
N VAL A 193 -21.43 16.52 -14.57
CA VAL A 193 -22.68 17.02 -13.97
C VAL A 193 -22.57 17.06 -12.45
N ASP A 194 -23.43 17.86 -11.83
CA ASP A 194 -23.53 17.94 -10.37
C ASP A 194 -24.23 16.68 -9.84
N VAL A 195 -23.89 16.28 -8.62
CA VAL A 195 -24.58 15.19 -7.91
C VAL A 195 -25.98 15.68 -7.54
N PRO A 196 -27.05 14.93 -7.91
CA PRO A 196 -28.42 15.36 -7.63
C PRO A 196 -28.74 15.29 -6.14
N GLU A 197 -29.69 16.13 -5.70
CA GLU A 197 -30.29 16.02 -4.37
C GLU A 197 -31.19 14.78 -4.28
N GLY A 198 -31.38 14.25 -3.07
CA GLY A 198 -32.21 13.08 -2.80
C GLY A 198 -31.45 11.76 -2.87
N GLU A 199 -32.17 10.66 -3.06
CA GLU A 199 -31.59 9.33 -3.19
C GLU A 199 -30.92 9.17 -4.56
N THR A 200 -29.65 8.76 -4.56
CA THR A 200 -28.88 8.52 -5.79
C THR A 200 -27.81 7.45 -5.55
N THR A 201 -27.43 6.76 -6.61
CA THR A 201 -26.34 5.78 -6.62
C THR A 201 -25.13 6.38 -7.33
N LEU A 202 -24.02 6.46 -6.62
CA LEU A 202 -22.76 7.01 -7.11
C LEU A 202 -21.76 5.87 -7.30
N ARG A 203 -21.21 5.71 -8.49
CA ARG A 203 -20.34 4.57 -8.80
C ARG A 203 -19.04 4.99 -9.47
N TYR A 204 -17.95 4.39 -9.03
CA TYR A 204 -16.67 4.36 -9.73
C TYR A 204 -16.39 2.97 -10.27
N GLU A 205 -15.78 2.89 -11.45
CA GLU A 205 -15.27 1.66 -12.05
C GLU A 205 -13.83 1.85 -12.53
N PHE A 206 -13.03 0.80 -12.39
CA PHE A 206 -11.73 0.69 -13.02
C PHE A 206 -11.72 -0.49 -13.99
N GLU A 207 -11.46 -0.22 -15.26
CA GLU A 207 -11.27 -1.23 -16.31
C GLU A 207 -9.79 -1.32 -16.67
N PRO A 208 -9.07 -2.40 -16.34
CA PRO A 208 -7.70 -2.60 -16.81
C PRO A 208 -7.64 -2.70 -18.33
N THR A 209 -6.72 -1.96 -18.95
CA THR A 209 -6.51 -1.94 -20.41
C THR A 209 -5.24 -2.67 -20.83
N GLY A 210 -4.49 -3.21 -19.87
CA GLY A 210 -3.27 -3.98 -20.09
C GLY A 210 -2.76 -4.65 -18.82
N GLU A 211 -1.70 -5.44 -18.99
CA GLU A 211 -1.06 -6.16 -17.89
C GLU A 211 -0.14 -5.24 -17.05
N PRO A 212 -0.02 -5.48 -15.74
CA PRO A 212 0.92 -4.75 -14.90
C PRO A 212 2.38 -5.12 -15.23
N ASN A 213 3.30 -4.18 -14.98
CA ASN A 213 4.74 -4.44 -14.96
C ASN A 213 5.29 -4.21 -13.55
N ILE A 214 5.01 -5.17 -12.68
CA ILE A 214 5.35 -5.12 -11.24
C ILE A 214 6.86 -4.96 -11.02
N ARG A 215 7.69 -5.55 -11.90
CA ARG A 215 9.15 -5.48 -11.79
C ARG A 215 9.66 -4.04 -11.89
N ASP A 216 9.03 -3.23 -12.73
CA ASP A 216 9.36 -1.82 -12.94
C ASP A 216 8.50 -0.89 -12.08
N GLY A 217 7.73 -1.44 -11.12
CA GLY A 217 6.90 -0.68 -10.19
C GLY A 217 5.59 -0.17 -10.79
N LEU A 218 5.17 -0.71 -11.93
CA LEU A 218 3.98 -0.27 -12.66
C LEU A 218 2.82 -1.22 -12.41
N GLY A 219 1.71 -0.72 -11.88
CA GLY A 219 0.44 -1.44 -11.85
C GLY A 219 -0.21 -1.47 -13.24
N ALA A 220 -1.35 -2.16 -13.33
CA ALA A 220 -2.10 -2.24 -14.58
C ALA A 220 -2.50 -0.84 -15.04
N PRO A 221 -2.28 -0.47 -16.32
CA PRO A 221 -2.96 0.67 -16.92
C PRO A 221 -4.46 0.38 -17.00
N GLY A 222 -5.28 1.42 -17.10
CA GLY A 222 -6.72 1.23 -17.18
C GLY A 222 -7.48 2.51 -17.43
N ARG A 223 -8.81 2.39 -17.46
CA ARG A 223 -9.72 3.52 -17.54
C ARG A 223 -10.53 3.61 -16.25
N GLY A 224 -10.48 4.76 -15.60
CA GLY A 224 -11.35 5.10 -14.47
C GLY A 224 -12.62 5.77 -14.98
N GLN A 225 -13.79 5.35 -14.48
CA GLN A 225 -15.10 5.82 -14.94
C GLN A 225 -16.00 6.16 -13.75
N LEU A 226 -16.78 7.22 -13.87
CA LEU A 226 -17.78 7.64 -12.89
C LEU A 226 -19.18 7.57 -13.46
N TYR A 227 -20.10 7.06 -12.66
CA TYR A 227 -21.51 6.94 -12.97
C TYR A 227 -22.36 7.54 -11.86
N ILE A 228 -23.45 8.19 -12.25
CA ILE A 228 -24.52 8.65 -11.35
C ILE A 228 -25.81 8.01 -11.86
N ASP A 229 -26.46 7.22 -11.01
CA ASP A 229 -27.69 6.48 -11.34
C ASP A 229 -27.58 5.62 -12.62
N GLY A 230 -26.38 5.09 -12.88
CA GLY A 230 -26.07 4.25 -14.03
C GLY A 230 -25.62 5.00 -15.29
N GLU A 231 -25.72 6.33 -15.30
CA GLU A 231 -25.30 7.16 -16.44
C GLU A 231 -23.82 7.53 -16.33
N LEU A 232 -23.05 7.38 -17.41
CA LEU A 232 -21.62 7.74 -17.44
C LEU A 232 -21.46 9.28 -17.39
N VAL A 233 -20.83 9.78 -16.34
CA VAL A 233 -20.68 11.23 -16.10
C VAL A 233 -19.24 11.72 -16.12
N GLY A 234 -18.26 10.83 -16.14
CA GLY A 234 -16.84 11.20 -16.22
C GLY A 234 -15.95 9.98 -16.48
N ASN A 235 -14.81 10.17 -17.14
CA ASN A 235 -13.81 9.13 -17.33
C ASN A 235 -12.40 9.71 -17.51
N THR A 236 -11.36 8.91 -17.26
CA THR A 236 -9.95 9.28 -17.49
C THR A 236 -9.11 8.02 -17.71
N GLU A 237 -8.11 8.10 -18.58
CA GLU A 237 -7.12 7.04 -18.82
C GLU A 237 -5.98 7.11 -17.80
N PHE A 238 -5.60 5.95 -17.29
CA PHE A 238 -4.55 5.76 -16.31
C PHE A 238 -3.44 5.00 -17.02
N TRP A 239 -2.30 5.65 -17.23
CA TRP A 239 -1.16 4.97 -17.87
C TRP A 239 -0.51 3.94 -16.94
N THR A 240 -0.79 4.00 -15.63
CA THR A 240 -0.46 2.96 -14.65
C THR A 240 -1.34 3.09 -13.40
N SER A 241 -1.16 2.18 -12.43
CA SER A 241 -1.77 2.22 -11.11
C SER A 241 -0.78 1.75 -10.05
N VAL A 242 -1.17 1.74 -8.77
CA VAL A 242 -0.32 1.20 -7.70
C VAL A 242 -0.30 -0.32 -7.81
N PRO A 243 0.87 -0.97 -7.89
CA PRO A 243 0.95 -2.40 -8.20
C PRO A 243 0.72 -3.32 -7.00
N ILE A 244 1.05 -2.90 -5.78
CA ILE A 244 1.23 -3.80 -4.62
C ILE A 244 0.47 -3.33 -3.36
N THR A 245 0.72 -2.11 -2.89
CA THR A 245 0.16 -1.63 -1.61
C THR A 245 -0.02 -0.12 -1.60
N PHE A 246 -1.06 0.34 -0.90
CA PHE A 246 -1.35 1.76 -0.64
C PHE A 246 -0.73 2.24 0.68
N GLY A 247 0.47 1.76 1.01
CA GLY A 247 1.12 2.06 2.28
C GLY A 247 0.62 1.19 3.44
N ILE A 248 0.45 1.79 4.62
CA ILE A 248 0.03 1.11 5.87
C ILE A 248 -1.34 1.56 6.37
N GLU A 249 -1.91 2.60 5.78
CA GLU A 249 -3.21 3.14 6.15
C GLU A 249 -4.33 2.23 5.65
N GLY A 250 -5.37 2.11 6.49
CA GLY A 250 -6.49 1.21 6.24
C GLY A 250 -7.52 1.82 5.29
N LEU A 251 -8.73 1.26 5.32
CA LEU A 251 -9.89 1.76 4.57
C LEU A 251 -10.92 2.34 5.53
N SER A 252 -11.46 3.51 5.21
CA SER A 252 -12.54 4.19 5.93
C SER A 252 -13.71 4.53 5.01
N CYS A 253 -14.93 4.55 5.57
CA CYS A 253 -16.18 4.82 4.86
C CYS A 253 -16.87 6.02 5.52
N GLY A 254 -17.24 7.03 4.73
CA GLY A 254 -17.85 8.28 5.22
C GLY A 254 -16.85 9.34 5.72
N TYR A 255 -15.56 9.04 5.73
CA TYR A 255 -14.48 9.96 6.13
C TYR A 255 -13.12 9.46 5.62
N ASP A 256 -12.13 10.34 5.58
CA ASP A 256 -10.73 10.00 5.35
C ASP A 256 -10.00 9.83 6.69
N PHE A 257 -9.41 8.66 6.93
CA PHE A 257 -8.66 8.39 8.15
C PHE A 257 -7.18 8.64 7.94
N GLY A 258 -6.55 9.36 8.89
CA GLY A 258 -5.12 9.59 8.85
C GLY A 258 -4.76 10.78 7.97
N GLU A 259 -3.81 10.59 7.07
CA GLU A 259 -3.35 11.63 6.15
C GLU A 259 -4.10 11.53 4.81
N ALA A 260 -4.58 12.67 4.30
CA ALA A 260 -5.41 12.67 3.11
C ALA A 260 -4.66 12.06 1.90
N VAL A 261 -5.38 11.26 1.10
CA VAL A 261 -4.86 10.70 -0.16
C VAL A 261 -4.51 11.80 -1.17
N THR A 262 -5.11 12.99 -1.02
CA THR A 262 -4.97 14.15 -1.89
C THR A 262 -4.89 15.46 -1.09
N HIS A 263 -4.43 16.53 -1.72
CA HIS A 263 -4.40 17.88 -1.15
C HIS A 263 -5.68 18.68 -1.39
N GLU A 264 -6.68 18.11 -2.08
CA GLU A 264 -7.93 18.78 -2.42
C GLU A 264 -8.84 19.07 -1.20
N TYR A 265 -8.59 18.45 -0.05
CA TYR A 265 -9.29 18.68 1.20
C TYR A 265 -8.41 18.36 2.42
N GLU A 266 -8.87 18.75 3.61
CA GLU A 266 -8.25 18.37 4.89
C GLU A 266 -9.03 17.22 5.55
N THR A 267 -8.33 16.24 6.13
CA THR A 267 -8.96 15.15 6.88
C THR A 267 -9.69 15.67 8.14
N PRO A 268 -10.80 15.06 8.56
CA PRO A 268 -11.38 13.80 8.05
C PRO A 268 -12.31 13.97 6.84
N PHE A 269 -12.56 15.20 6.37
CA PHE A 269 -13.51 15.53 5.30
C PHE A 269 -14.80 14.68 5.34
N THR A 270 -15.43 14.63 6.52
CA THR A 270 -16.58 13.77 6.80
C THR A 270 -17.74 14.06 5.86
N PHE A 271 -18.36 13.00 5.35
CA PHE A 271 -19.53 13.10 4.49
C PHE A 271 -20.70 13.76 5.20
N THR A 272 -21.33 14.75 4.55
CA THR A 272 -22.42 15.54 5.14
C THR A 272 -23.82 15.07 4.75
N GLY A 273 -23.94 14.09 3.86
CA GLY A 273 -25.19 13.40 3.56
C GLY A 273 -25.33 12.09 4.36
N LEU A 274 -26.28 11.25 3.96
CA LEU A 274 -26.43 9.91 4.53
C LEU A 274 -25.83 8.88 3.58
N ILE A 275 -24.95 8.01 4.09
CA ILE A 275 -24.50 6.81 3.39
C ILE A 275 -25.37 5.65 3.85
N LYS A 276 -26.17 5.08 2.95
CA LYS A 276 -26.91 3.84 3.23
C LYS A 276 -25.97 2.65 3.26
N GLN A 277 -25.07 2.58 2.28
CA GLN A 277 -23.97 1.62 2.21
C GLN A 277 -22.97 2.03 1.12
N VAL A 278 -21.74 1.54 1.21
CA VAL A 278 -20.77 1.53 0.12
C VAL A 278 -20.36 0.10 -0.17
N THR A 279 -20.51 -0.32 -1.42
CA THR A 279 -20.14 -1.64 -1.92
C THR A 279 -18.85 -1.54 -2.72
N VAL A 280 -17.85 -2.37 -2.40
CA VAL A 280 -16.71 -2.63 -3.28
C VAL A 280 -16.88 -4.02 -3.88
N ASP A 281 -16.94 -4.08 -5.21
CA ASP A 281 -17.04 -5.32 -5.98
C ASP A 281 -15.75 -5.57 -6.77
N ILE A 282 -15.16 -6.74 -6.59
CA ILE A 282 -13.95 -7.21 -7.24
C ILE A 282 -14.18 -8.46 -8.10
N SER A 283 -15.44 -8.84 -8.39
CA SER A 283 -15.77 -9.97 -9.27
C SER A 283 -15.25 -9.76 -10.69
N GLY A 284 -15.19 -8.49 -11.11
CA GLY A 284 -14.86 -8.06 -12.46
C GLY A 284 -16.08 -7.71 -13.32
N ASP A 285 -17.28 -7.74 -12.74
CA ASP A 285 -18.50 -7.29 -13.41
C ASP A 285 -18.56 -5.76 -13.43
N LEU A 286 -18.28 -5.18 -14.60
CA LEU A 286 -18.38 -3.75 -14.88
C LEU A 286 -19.65 -3.45 -15.67
N ILE A 287 -20.11 -2.20 -15.65
CA ILE A 287 -21.23 -1.77 -16.50
C ILE A 287 -20.76 -1.81 -17.96
N GLU A 288 -21.42 -2.62 -18.77
CA GLU A 288 -21.21 -2.63 -20.22
C GLU A 288 -21.85 -1.37 -20.85
N ASP A 289 -21.03 -0.46 -21.37
CA ASP A 289 -21.49 0.67 -22.18
C ASP A 289 -21.69 0.18 -23.63
N ASP A 290 -22.91 -0.28 -23.92
CA ASP A 290 -23.32 -0.78 -25.24
C ASP A 290 -23.02 0.22 -26.38
N ASP A 291 -23.11 1.52 -26.11
CA ASP A 291 -22.81 2.57 -27.09
C ASP A 291 -21.31 2.74 -27.33
N ALA A 292 -20.47 2.60 -26.30
CA ALA A 292 -19.01 2.56 -26.46
C ALA A 292 -18.56 1.30 -27.20
N VAL A 293 -19.17 0.14 -26.91
CA VAL A 293 -18.92 -1.11 -27.65
C VAL A 293 -19.32 -0.93 -29.12
N ALA A 294 -20.47 -0.34 -29.40
CA ALA A 294 -20.92 -0.04 -30.76
C ALA A 294 -19.96 0.91 -31.50
N ARG A 295 -19.50 2.00 -30.85
CA ARG A 295 -18.50 2.92 -31.41
C ARG A 295 -17.18 2.22 -31.75
N LYS A 296 -16.71 1.32 -30.88
CA LYS A 296 -15.47 0.54 -31.08
C LYS A 296 -15.60 -0.43 -32.25
N LEU A 297 -16.75 -1.09 -32.40
CA LEU A 297 -17.05 -1.99 -33.52
C LEU A 297 -17.18 -1.25 -34.86
N MET A 298 -17.75 -0.03 -34.85
CA MET A 298 -17.88 0.79 -36.06
C MET A 298 -16.54 1.41 -36.51
N ALA A 299 -15.63 1.71 -35.58
CA ALA A 299 -14.29 2.22 -35.90
C ALA A 299 -13.32 1.14 -36.46
N GLN A 300 -13.71 -0.13 -36.40
CA GLN A 300 -12.96 -1.28 -36.93
C GLN A 300 -13.43 -1.73 -38.32
N GLN A 301 -14.43 -1.07 -38.91
CA GLN A 301 -14.88 -1.25 -40.31
C GLN A 301 -14.30 -0.17 -41.22
#